data_AF-A0A524N7T6-F1
#
_entry.id   AF-A0A524N7T6-F1
#
_cell.length_a   1.000
_cell.length_b   1.000
_cell.length_c   1.000
_cell.angle_alpha   90.00
_cell.angle_beta   90.00
_cell.angle_gamma   90.00
#
_symmetry.space_group_name_H-M   'P 1'
#
loop_
_entity.id
_entity.type
_entity.pdbx_description
1 polymer ?
#
loop_
_entity_poly.entity_id
_entity_poly.type
_entity_poly.pdbx_seq_one_letter_code
_entity_poly.pdbx_strand_id
1 'polypeptide(L)'
;MGQKRRSRGSCATCGAVVTAGVDFCAKCGAGTRRDGRRKAGTAVPLGEAAVSRVPAAIVFALFIVAGFSSLFYQLRDRPEPRRAVSGIPTGPPGMVGGAGAGELPSGHPTLELPEQIVRLLEQLQSAADAAPDDLEAWQRLARGYYRAGLLDPSYHAHAMTALDRVLEIEPDNLEALRMYGNVAHDAREFERAEKYFNRYLVLDPTDPGVKTDLASTWLFQGRNADAEREYREVIASSPDFVQAHVNLGIALHAQGKTDEATASFSHAREIATTDDQRARIEQILAAAEGRAPAQAPAPRAASNAAGAGSSATTNAATPFQISAGGLLTGHRIVGPRVTAIDWTSASEAKVKLAGFPMDKMPPVMRNKFKSGMNEQLAAMAEEQEVETPIRIELVDADSSEIMDTLDGKEWIGAFDEEAYE
;
A
#
# COMPACT_ATOMS: atom_id res chain seq x y z
N MET A 1 28.70 55.50 -37.31
CA MET A 1 27.38 55.95 -36.78
C MET A 1 26.31 55.11 -37.45
N GLY A 2 25.46 54.29 -36.84
CA GLY A 2 25.24 53.81 -35.47
C GLY A 2 24.04 52.85 -35.60
N GLN A 3 24.28 51.53 -35.51
CA GLN A 3 23.24 50.51 -35.66
C GLN A 3 22.28 50.58 -34.45
N LYS A 4 21.00 50.91 -34.69
CA LYS A 4 19.95 50.81 -33.68
C LYS A 4 19.74 49.34 -33.30
N ARG A 5 20.30 48.93 -32.15
CA ARG A 5 20.01 47.65 -31.49
C ARG A 5 18.52 47.59 -31.14
N ARG A 6 17.77 46.67 -31.74
CA ARG A 6 16.46 46.24 -31.21
C ARG A 6 16.73 45.43 -29.94
N SER A 7 16.35 45.96 -28.78
CA SER A 7 16.47 45.29 -27.49
C SER A 7 15.64 44.00 -27.48
N ARG A 8 16.27 42.88 -27.12
CA ARG A 8 15.57 41.61 -26.85
C ARG A 8 14.79 41.76 -25.55
N GLY A 9 13.47 41.57 -25.59
CA GLY A 9 12.63 41.60 -24.38
C GLY A 9 12.86 40.34 -23.54
N SER A 10 12.93 40.49 -22.22
CA SER A 10 12.92 39.37 -21.27
C SER A 10 11.50 39.07 -20.79
N CYS A 11 11.20 37.82 -20.50
CA CYS A 11 9.95 37.39 -19.91
C CYS A 11 9.77 38.04 -18.54
N ALA A 12 8.63 38.68 -18.29
CA ALA A 12 8.35 39.32 -17.01
C ALA A 12 8.22 38.33 -15.85
N THR A 13 7.91 37.06 -16.13
CA THR A 13 7.70 36.01 -15.12
C THR A 13 9.00 35.32 -14.72
N CYS A 14 9.87 34.98 -15.67
CA CYS A 14 11.07 34.18 -15.40
C CYS A 14 12.39 34.80 -15.87
N GLY A 15 12.36 36.01 -16.45
CA GLY A 15 13.54 36.73 -16.91
C GLY A 15 14.21 36.16 -18.18
N ALA A 16 13.70 35.06 -18.75
CA ALA A 16 14.27 34.46 -19.95
C ALA A 16 14.18 35.40 -21.16
N VAL A 17 15.21 35.43 -22.01
CA VAL A 17 15.21 36.23 -23.24
C VAL A 17 14.17 35.65 -24.20
N VAL A 18 13.19 36.46 -24.60
CA VAL A 18 12.10 36.05 -25.49
C VAL A 18 12.43 36.46 -26.91
N THR A 19 12.22 35.54 -27.84
CA THR A 19 12.36 35.78 -29.28
C THR A 19 11.28 36.76 -29.74
N ALA A 20 11.63 37.78 -30.52
CA ALA A 20 10.63 38.75 -30.98
C ALA A 20 9.58 38.08 -31.88
N GLY A 21 8.29 38.26 -31.55
CA GLY A 21 7.17 37.77 -32.36
C GLY A 21 6.48 36.49 -31.89
N VAL A 22 6.84 35.94 -30.71
CA VAL A 22 6.10 34.82 -30.09
C VAL A 22 5.18 35.32 -28.98
N ASP A 23 3.96 34.79 -28.93
CA ASP A 23 2.90 35.21 -27.99
C ASP A 23 2.99 34.51 -26.61
N PHE A 24 3.98 33.63 -26.39
CA PHE A 24 4.24 32.95 -25.12
C PHE A 24 5.74 32.68 -24.88
N CYS A 25 6.15 32.54 -23.61
CA CYS A 25 7.52 32.20 -23.23
C CYS A 25 7.77 30.70 -23.32
N ALA A 26 8.75 30.28 -24.13
CA ALA A 26 9.09 28.87 -24.28
C ALA A 26 9.65 28.20 -23.00
N LYS A 27 10.13 28.98 -22.02
CA LYS A 27 10.68 28.43 -20.77
C LYS A 27 9.63 28.17 -19.70
N CYS A 28 8.63 29.04 -19.57
CA CYS A 28 7.66 28.96 -18.48
C CYS A 28 6.19 29.00 -18.94
N GLY A 29 5.92 29.02 -20.25
CA GLY A 29 4.57 29.02 -20.83
C GLY A 29 3.80 30.34 -20.69
N ALA A 30 4.33 31.35 -19.98
CA ALA A 30 3.63 32.60 -19.73
C ALA A 30 3.37 33.39 -21.02
N GLY A 31 2.13 33.83 -21.22
CA GLY A 31 1.73 34.67 -22.35
C GLY A 31 2.45 36.02 -22.32
N THR A 32 2.98 36.46 -23.47
CA THR A 32 3.84 37.65 -23.57
C THR A 32 3.07 38.92 -23.97
N ARG A 33 1.75 38.82 -24.20
CA ARG A 33 0.88 39.98 -24.44
C ARG A 33 0.10 40.41 -23.21
N ARG A 34 0.37 41.65 -22.82
CA ARG A 34 -0.38 42.42 -21.83
C ARG A 34 -1.49 43.16 -22.58
N ASP A 35 -2.63 42.51 -22.81
CA ASP A 35 -3.73 43.14 -23.57
C ASP A 35 -4.89 43.53 -22.66
N GLY A 36 -5.03 44.86 -22.49
CA GLY A 36 -6.16 45.49 -21.85
C GLY A 36 -6.99 46.23 -22.89
N ARG A 37 -8.15 45.66 -23.22
CA ARG A 37 -9.36 46.29 -23.82
C ARG A 37 -9.40 46.62 -25.33
N ARG A 38 -10.37 45.93 -25.96
CA ARG A 38 -11.49 46.39 -26.81
C ARG A 38 -11.21 47.17 -28.12
N LYS A 39 -11.78 46.54 -29.17
CA LYS A 39 -12.65 47.06 -30.25
C LYS A 39 -12.04 47.70 -31.51
N ALA A 40 -12.57 47.15 -32.62
CA ALA A 40 -12.96 47.77 -33.89
C ALA A 40 -11.87 48.03 -34.94
N GLY A 41 -12.19 47.63 -36.17
CA GLY A 41 -11.66 48.28 -37.37
C GLY A 41 -11.10 47.37 -38.45
N THR A 42 -11.96 47.00 -39.40
CA THR A 42 -11.74 47.11 -40.86
C THR A 42 -10.50 46.46 -41.55
N ALA A 43 -10.80 45.41 -42.31
CA ALA A 43 -10.62 45.29 -43.78
C ALA A 43 -9.21 45.31 -44.47
N VAL A 44 -8.92 44.17 -45.16
CA VAL A 44 -8.48 44.03 -46.60
C VAL A 44 -6.98 44.26 -46.95
N PRO A 45 -6.34 43.59 -47.96
CA PRO A 45 -6.29 42.16 -48.37
C PRO A 45 -4.86 41.66 -48.82
N LEU A 46 -4.80 40.38 -49.25
CA LEU A 46 -4.00 39.71 -50.31
C LEU A 46 -2.55 40.13 -50.68
N GLY A 47 -1.67 39.11 -50.78
CA GLY A 47 -0.44 39.15 -51.58
C GLY A 47 0.21 37.77 -51.72
N GLU A 48 0.13 37.19 -52.93
CA GLU A 48 0.66 35.89 -53.35
C GLU A 48 2.20 35.83 -53.47
N ALA A 49 2.81 34.68 -53.21
CA ALA A 49 3.98 34.10 -53.91
C ALA A 49 4.35 32.78 -53.22
N ALA A 50 4.17 31.59 -53.81
CA ALA A 50 4.93 30.98 -54.92
C ALA A 50 5.55 29.67 -54.40
N VAL A 51 4.87 28.55 -54.72
CA VAL A 51 5.23 27.17 -54.37
C VAL A 51 6.31 26.67 -55.34
N SER A 52 7.49 26.30 -54.84
CA SER A 52 8.46 25.52 -55.63
C SER A 52 8.29 24.02 -55.34
N ARG A 53 7.96 23.27 -56.39
CA ARG A 53 7.77 21.82 -56.42
C ARG A 53 9.10 21.09 -56.17
N VAL A 54 9.16 20.25 -55.14
CA VAL A 54 10.18 19.20 -54.99
C VAL A 54 9.57 17.89 -55.53
N PRO A 55 10.26 17.12 -56.38
CA PRO A 55 9.69 15.94 -57.03
C PRO A 55 9.41 14.81 -56.02
N ALA A 56 8.23 14.19 -56.15
CA ALA A 56 7.66 13.19 -55.25
C ALA A 56 8.52 11.92 -55.00
N ALA A 57 9.61 11.73 -55.76
CA ALA A 57 10.53 10.61 -55.57
C ALA A 57 11.40 10.72 -54.31
N ILE A 58 11.69 11.94 -53.81
CA ILE A 58 12.53 12.14 -52.62
C ILE A 58 11.74 11.89 -51.33
N VAL A 59 10.43 12.19 -51.32
CA VAL A 59 9.58 11.93 -50.16
C VAL A 59 9.38 10.43 -49.96
N PHE A 60 9.21 9.65 -51.04
CA PHE A 60 9.00 8.20 -50.93
C PHE A 60 10.26 7.42 -50.49
N ALA A 61 11.46 7.86 -50.90
CA ALA A 61 12.71 7.24 -50.47
C ALA A 61 13.00 7.47 -48.97
N LEU A 62 12.61 8.63 -48.42
CA LEU A 62 12.78 8.93 -46.99
C LEU A 62 11.81 8.13 -46.10
N PHE A 63 10.61 7.79 -46.58
CA PHE A 63 9.68 6.93 -45.84
C PHE A 63 10.10 5.45 -45.81
N ILE A 64 10.78 4.94 -46.84
CA ILE A 64 11.27 3.54 -46.84
C ILE A 64 12.49 3.40 -45.91
N VAL A 65 13.39 4.38 -45.86
CA VAL A 65 14.55 4.35 -44.95
C VAL A 65 14.12 4.57 -43.49
N ALA A 66 13.19 5.50 -43.21
CA ALA A 66 12.67 5.69 -41.84
C ALA A 66 11.76 4.53 -41.38
N GLY A 67 10.97 3.95 -42.28
CA GLY A 67 10.12 2.80 -41.99
C GLY A 67 10.91 1.53 -41.69
N PHE A 68 12.00 1.27 -42.43
CA PHE A 68 12.91 0.16 -42.13
C PHE A 68 13.74 0.41 -40.87
N SER A 69 14.16 1.65 -40.56
CA SER A 69 14.85 1.93 -39.30
C SER A 69 13.94 1.72 -38.07
N SER A 70 12.65 2.03 -38.16
CA SER A 70 11.69 1.78 -37.07
C SER A 70 11.38 0.28 -36.89
N LEU A 71 11.26 -0.49 -37.98
CA LEU A 71 11.05 -1.93 -37.91
C LEU A 71 12.33 -2.69 -37.50
N PHE A 72 13.51 -2.21 -37.90
CA PHE A 72 14.80 -2.77 -37.49
C PHE A 72 15.14 -2.43 -36.03
N TYR A 73 14.69 -1.28 -35.50
CA TYR A 73 14.74 -1.00 -34.05
C TYR A 73 13.79 -1.93 -33.27
N GLN A 74 12.55 -2.11 -33.72
CA GLN A 74 11.59 -3.01 -33.07
C GLN A 74 12.00 -4.49 -33.12
N LEU A 75 12.77 -4.91 -34.14
CA LEU A 75 13.28 -6.29 -34.26
C LEU A 75 14.62 -6.53 -33.55
N ARG A 76 15.37 -5.48 -33.16
CA ARG A 76 16.67 -5.59 -32.48
C ARG A 76 16.56 -5.61 -30.94
N ASP A 77 15.44 -5.14 -30.38
CA ASP A 77 15.16 -5.16 -28.94
C ASP A 77 14.44 -6.44 -28.48
N ARG A 78 14.62 -7.58 -29.16
CA ARG A 78 14.43 -8.85 -28.46
C ARG A 78 15.63 -9.03 -27.52
N PRO A 79 15.46 -8.94 -26.19
CA PRO A 79 16.55 -9.26 -25.31
C PRO A 79 16.91 -10.72 -25.56
N GLU A 80 18.15 -10.97 -26.01
CA GLU A 80 18.73 -12.30 -25.86
C GLU A 80 18.57 -12.72 -24.39
N PRO A 81 18.31 -14.02 -24.11
CA PRO A 81 18.33 -14.50 -22.74
C PRO A 81 19.73 -14.25 -22.19
N ARG A 82 19.88 -13.18 -21.40
CA ARG A 82 21.13 -12.89 -20.71
C ARG A 82 21.41 -14.13 -19.86
N ARG A 83 22.56 -14.76 -20.13
CA ARG A 83 23.20 -15.70 -19.21
C ARG A 83 23.10 -15.13 -17.80
N ALA A 84 22.56 -15.94 -16.91
CA ALA A 84 22.47 -15.67 -15.49
C ALA A 84 23.80 -15.13 -14.98
N VAL A 85 23.80 -13.86 -14.54
CA VAL A 85 24.81 -13.38 -13.61
C VAL A 85 24.37 -13.91 -12.25
N SER A 86 25.02 -14.98 -11.82
CA SER A 86 24.83 -15.59 -10.51
C SER A 86 25.31 -14.62 -9.43
N GLY A 87 24.43 -14.29 -8.47
CA GLY A 87 24.83 -13.73 -7.17
C GLY A 87 24.17 -12.41 -6.78
N ILE A 88 22.85 -12.41 -6.55
CA ILE A 88 22.20 -11.42 -5.68
C ILE A 88 21.37 -12.22 -4.67
N PRO A 89 21.62 -12.13 -3.35
CA PRO A 89 20.82 -12.83 -2.36
C PRO A 89 19.46 -12.15 -2.23
N THR A 90 18.40 -12.95 -2.38
CA THR A 90 17.00 -12.61 -2.13
C THR A 90 16.78 -12.28 -0.66
N GLY A 91 16.33 -11.04 -0.37
CA GLY A 91 15.94 -10.59 0.98
C GLY A 91 14.53 -11.07 1.40
N PRO A 92 14.19 -10.99 2.71
CA PRO A 92 12.96 -11.49 3.32
C PRO A 92 11.77 -10.52 3.15
N PRO A 93 10.52 -10.94 3.50
CA PRO A 93 9.34 -10.63 2.71
C PRO A 93 8.58 -9.39 3.18
N GLY A 94 8.26 -8.54 2.22
CA GLY A 94 7.39 -7.36 2.35
C GLY A 94 8.08 -6.11 1.82
N MET A 95 7.72 -5.71 0.60
CA MET A 95 8.27 -4.58 -0.18
C MET A 95 9.56 -4.87 -0.95
N VAL A 96 9.47 -5.70 -1.99
CA VAL A 96 10.39 -5.60 -3.14
C VAL A 96 9.60 -5.84 -4.43
N GLY A 97 9.03 -4.78 -5.00
CA GLY A 97 8.63 -4.77 -6.41
C GLY A 97 9.83 -4.36 -7.28
N GLY A 98 10.92 -5.11 -7.18
CA GLY A 98 12.12 -4.96 -7.99
C GLY A 98 12.25 -6.10 -8.99
N ALA A 99 12.41 -5.73 -10.27
CA ALA A 99 12.66 -6.58 -11.44
C ALA A 99 13.02 -8.05 -11.15
N GLY A 100 12.01 -8.91 -11.28
CA GLY A 100 12.09 -10.33 -10.94
C GLY A 100 11.19 -10.65 -9.76
N ALA A 101 9.87 -10.46 -9.92
CA ALA A 101 8.94 -11.30 -9.18
C ALA A 101 9.36 -12.73 -9.52
N GLY A 102 10.03 -13.41 -8.58
CA GLY A 102 10.23 -14.84 -8.71
C GLY A 102 8.87 -15.43 -8.99
N GLU A 103 8.70 -16.08 -10.13
CA GLU A 103 7.45 -16.77 -10.44
C GLU A 103 7.14 -17.64 -9.23
N LEU A 104 5.96 -17.46 -8.65
CA LEU A 104 5.51 -18.29 -7.55
C LEU A 104 5.72 -19.76 -7.98
N PRO A 105 6.24 -20.62 -7.08
CA PRO A 105 6.50 -22.00 -7.42
C PRO A 105 5.30 -22.62 -8.14
N SER A 106 5.55 -23.34 -9.23
CA SER A 106 4.49 -23.96 -10.02
C SER A 106 3.56 -24.78 -9.12
N GLY A 107 2.28 -24.42 -9.10
CA GLY A 107 1.26 -25.00 -8.20
C GLY A 107 0.89 -24.17 -6.98
N HIS A 108 1.48 -22.97 -6.78
CA HIS A 108 0.98 -22.03 -5.76
C HIS A 108 -0.46 -21.64 -6.10
N PRO A 109 -1.41 -21.67 -5.14
CA PRO A 109 -2.78 -21.30 -5.40
C PRO A 109 -2.86 -19.85 -5.88
N THR A 110 -3.68 -19.61 -6.90
CA THR A 110 -4.09 -18.26 -7.26
C THR A 110 -4.94 -17.74 -6.11
N LEU A 111 -4.51 -16.63 -5.49
CA LEU A 111 -5.31 -15.93 -4.50
C LEU A 111 -6.46 -15.25 -5.24
N GLU A 112 -7.61 -15.92 -5.30
CA GLU A 112 -8.83 -15.32 -5.82
C GLU A 112 -9.50 -14.49 -4.73
N LEU A 113 -10.15 -13.40 -5.15
CA LEU A 113 -10.96 -12.60 -4.24
C LEU A 113 -12.16 -13.45 -3.77
N PRO A 114 -12.41 -13.52 -2.44
CA PRO A 114 -13.56 -14.26 -1.93
C PRO A 114 -14.87 -13.74 -2.55
N GLU A 115 -15.81 -14.64 -2.84
CA GLU A 115 -17.08 -14.29 -3.50
C GLU A 115 -17.85 -13.20 -2.73
N GLN A 116 -17.76 -13.18 -1.39
CA GLN A 116 -18.35 -12.13 -0.57
C GLN A 116 -17.77 -10.73 -0.86
N ILE A 117 -16.48 -10.65 -1.20
CA ILE A 117 -15.81 -9.39 -1.54
C ILE A 117 -16.22 -8.95 -2.94
N VAL A 118 -16.28 -9.86 -3.90
CA VAL A 118 -16.76 -9.56 -5.25
C VAL A 118 -18.19 -9.00 -5.21
N ARG A 119 -19.10 -9.68 -4.49
CA ARG A 119 -20.48 -9.19 -4.29
C ARG A 119 -20.54 -7.83 -3.60
N LEU A 120 -19.69 -7.58 -2.61
CA LEU A 120 -19.60 -6.27 -1.96
C LEU A 120 -19.17 -5.18 -2.95
N LEU A 121 -18.18 -5.43 -3.81
CA LEU A 121 -17.73 -4.47 -4.81
C LEU A 121 -18.84 -4.16 -5.84
N GLU A 122 -19.61 -5.16 -6.26
CA GLU A 122 -20.77 -4.98 -7.13
C GLU A 122 -21.87 -4.13 -6.45
N GLN A 123 -22.12 -4.35 -5.17
CA GLN A 123 -23.08 -3.54 -4.39
C GLN A 123 -22.61 -2.09 -4.25
N LEU A 124 -21.32 -1.87 -3.96
CA LEU A 124 -20.75 -0.53 -3.88
C LEU A 124 -20.81 0.19 -5.24
N GLN A 125 -20.54 -0.52 -6.34
CA GLN A 125 -20.64 0.02 -7.69
C GLN A 125 -22.07 0.45 -8.01
N SER A 126 -23.04 -0.44 -7.79
CA SER A 126 -24.46 -0.16 -7.99
C SER A 126 -24.94 1.04 -7.16
N ALA A 127 -24.50 1.15 -5.90
CA ALA A 127 -24.83 2.29 -5.05
C ALA A 127 -24.25 3.61 -5.57
N ALA A 128 -22.98 3.62 -6.01
CA ALA A 128 -22.36 4.81 -6.59
C ALA A 128 -23.00 5.23 -7.92
N ASP A 129 -23.38 4.27 -8.77
CA ASP A 129 -24.08 4.53 -10.04
C ASP A 129 -25.49 5.08 -9.82
N ALA A 130 -26.19 4.62 -8.77
CA ALA A 130 -27.52 5.11 -8.41
C ALA A 130 -27.49 6.55 -7.85
N ALA A 131 -26.36 6.98 -7.29
CA ALA A 131 -26.15 8.30 -6.71
C ALA A 131 -24.87 8.95 -7.29
N PRO A 132 -24.89 9.38 -8.57
CA PRO A 132 -23.68 9.80 -9.29
C PRO A 132 -23.00 11.07 -8.74
N ASP A 133 -23.73 11.86 -7.95
CA ASP A 133 -23.24 13.07 -7.26
C ASP A 133 -22.88 12.82 -5.78
N ASP A 134 -23.04 11.59 -5.29
CA ASP A 134 -22.68 11.21 -3.91
C ASP A 134 -21.17 10.91 -3.81
N LEU A 135 -20.44 11.90 -3.29
CA LEU A 135 -19.01 11.81 -3.06
C LEU A 135 -18.62 10.59 -2.21
N GLU A 136 -19.38 10.29 -1.15
CA GLU A 136 -19.02 9.23 -0.20
C GLU A 136 -19.19 7.84 -0.84
N ALA A 137 -20.23 7.66 -1.66
CA ALA A 137 -20.42 6.41 -2.41
C ALA A 137 -19.22 6.11 -3.33
N TRP A 138 -18.74 7.11 -4.08
CA TRP A 138 -17.57 6.96 -4.94
C TRP A 138 -16.27 6.74 -4.15
N GLN A 139 -16.10 7.40 -2.99
CA GLN A 139 -14.93 7.18 -2.12
C GLN A 139 -14.91 5.76 -1.52
N ARG A 140 -16.06 5.25 -1.08
CA ARG A 140 -16.18 3.88 -0.56
C ARG A 140 -15.87 2.85 -1.66
N LEU A 141 -16.41 3.06 -2.86
CA LEU A 141 -16.13 2.23 -4.03
C LEU A 141 -14.64 2.24 -4.40
N ALA A 142 -14.02 3.43 -4.51
CA ALA A 142 -12.60 3.58 -4.81
C ALA A 142 -11.71 2.83 -3.81
N ARG A 143 -12.00 2.95 -2.50
CA ARG A 143 -11.26 2.24 -1.45
C ARG A 143 -11.44 0.73 -1.53
N GLY A 144 -12.67 0.28 -1.84
CA GLY A 144 -12.98 -1.13 -2.06
C GLY A 144 -12.15 -1.71 -3.20
N TYR A 145 -12.19 -1.07 -4.37
CA TYR A 145 -11.40 -1.49 -5.52
C TYR A 145 -9.91 -1.40 -5.29
N TYR A 146 -9.41 -0.37 -4.59
CA TYR A 146 -7.98 -0.28 -4.30
C TYR A 146 -7.52 -1.46 -3.43
N ARG A 147 -8.27 -1.81 -2.39
CA ARG A 147 -7.97 -2.99 -1.56
C ARG A 147 -8.03 -4.30 -2.34
N ALA A 148 -8.97 -4.43 -3.27
CA ALA A 148 -9.02 -5.56 -4.18
C ALA A 148 -7.79 -5.59 -5.10
N GLY A 149 -7.33 -4.42 -5.56
CA GLY A 149 -6.12 -4.20 -6.36
C GLY A 149 -4.84 -4.76 -5.74
N LEU A 150 -4.76 -4.76 -4.40
CA LEU A 150 -3.63 -5.34 -3.66
C LEU A 150 -3.52 -6.86 -3.80
N LEU A 151 -4.62 -7.54 -4.17
CA LEU A 151 -4.67 -8.99 -4.39
C LEU A 151 -4.74 -9.31 -5.89
N ASP A 152 -5.62 -8.61 -6.61
CA ASP A 152 -5.81 -8.71 -8.05
C ASP A 152 -5.62 -7.34 -8.72
N PRO A 153 -4.48 -7.13 -9.41
CA PRO A 153 -4.16 -5.86 -10.09
C PRO A 153 -5.19 -5.41 -11.14
N SER A 154 -6.10 -6.28 -11.59
CA SER A 154 -7.19 -5.92 -12.51
C SER A 154 -8.12 -4.83 -11.94
N TYR A 155 -8.18 -4.69 -10.61
CA TYR A 155 -9.01 -3.71 -9.94
C TYR A 155 -8.40 -2.31 -9.83
N HIS A 156 -7.11 -2.11 -10.16
CA HIS A 156 -6.49 -0.78 -10.12
C HIS A 156 -7.19 0.22 -11.06
N ALA A 157 -7.57 -0.22 -12.26
CA ALA A 157 -8.28 0.63 -13.22
C ALA A 157 -9.68 1.04 -12.72
N HIS A 158 -10.37 0.11 -12.03
CA HIS A 158 -11.66 0.38 -11.41
C HIS A 158 -11.55 1.40 -10.28
N ALA A 159 -10.52 1.27 -9.43
CA ALA A 159 -10.23 2.24 -8.38
C ALA A 159 -9.95 3.64 -8.94
N MET A 160 -9.11 3.75 -9.98
CA MET A 160 -8.83 5.04 -10.63
C MET A 160 -10.08 5.66 -11.26
N THR A 161 -10.96 4.86 -11.85
CA THR A 161 -12.22 5.35 -12.44
C THR A 161 -13.15 5.92 -11.36
N ALA A 162 -13.29 5.23 -10.23
CA ALA A 162 -14.06 5.74 -9.10
C ALA A 162 -13.43 7.03 -8.52
N LEU A 163 -12.10 7.10 -8.44
CA LEU A 163 -11.40 8.32 -7.99
C LEU A 163 -11.52 9.49 -8.97
N ASP A 164 -11.58 9.23 -10.28
CA ASP A 164 -11.87 10.27 -11.28
C ASP A 164 -13.24 10.90 -10.98
N ARG A 165 -14.26 10.11 -10.62
CA ARG A 165 -15.58 10.63 -10.20
C ARG A 165 -15.51 11.46 -8.92
N VAL A 166 -14.76 11.01 -7.91
CA VAL A 166 -14.53 11.80 -6.68
C VAL A 166 -13.92 13.16 -7.00
N LEU A 167 -12.91 13.19 -7.89
CA LEU A 167 -12.21 14.41 -8.28
C LEU A 167 -12.96 15.28 -9.29
N GLU A 168 -13.98 14.75 -9.97
CA GLU A 168 -14.94 15.55 -10.75
C GLU A 168 -15.89 16.32 -9.83
N ILE A 169 -16.34 15.70 -8.73
CA ILE A 169 -17.21 16.33 -7.73
C ILE A 169 -16.41 17.32 -6.86
N GLU A 170 -15.24 16.90 -6.38
CA GLU A 170 -14.38 17.70 -5.51
C GLU A 170 -12.91 17.65 -6.00
N PRO A 171 -12.49 18.59 -6.87
CA PRO A 171 -11.17 18.55 -7.53
C PRO A 171 -9.95 18.61 -6.60
N ASP A 172 -10.12 19.18 -5.42
CA ASP A 172 -9.06 19.41 -4.43
C ASP A 172 -9.18 18.46 -3.21
N ASN A 173 -9.96 17.37 -3.34
CA ASN A 173 -10.10 16.36 -2.30
C ASN A 173 -8.76 15.67 -2.02
N LEU A 174 -8.12 16.04 -0.90
CA LEU A 174 -6.79 15.55 -0.51
C LEU A 174 -6.72 14.02 -0.39
N GLU A 175 -7.74 13.38 0.18
CA GLU A 175 -7.78 11.93 0.33
C GLU A 175 -7.79 11.24 -1.05
N ALA A 176 -8.62 11.72 -1.97
CA ALA A 176 -8.71 11.18 -3.32
C ALA A 176 -7.41 11.39 -4.10
N LEU A 177 -6.80 12.57 -4.02
CA LEU A 177 -5.51 12.86 -4.67
C LEU A 177 -4.41 11.91 -4.18
N ARG A 178 -4.30 11.69 -2.86
CA ARG A 178 -3.32 10.76 -2.30
C ARG A 178 -3.62 9.31 -2.69
N MET A 179 -4.87 8.88 -2.58
CA MET A 179 -5.27 7.51 -2.96
C MET A 179 -5.01 7.25 -4.44
N TYR A 180 -5.24 8.23 -5.31
CA TYR A 180 -4.92 8.13 -6.73
C TYR A 180 -3.43 7.90 -6.96
N GLY A 181 -2.59 8.70 -6.29
CA GLY A 181 -1.15 8.54 -6.33
C GLY A 181 -0.73 7.12 -5.94
N ASN A 182 -1.29 6.60 -4.85
CA ASN A 182 -0.99 5.25 -4.35
C ASN A 182 -1.47 4.14 -5.31
N VAL A 183 -2.71 4.21 -5.80
CA VAL A 183 -3.24 3.24 -6.78
C VAL A 183 -2.38 3.24 -8.06
N ALA A 184 -2.04 4.42 -8.57
CA ALA A 184 -1.20 4.55 -9.76
C ALA A 184 0.23 4.03 -9.51
N HIS A 185 0.78 4.23 -8.31
CA HIS A 185 2.08 3.67 -7.91
C HIS A 185 2.04 2.13 -7.96
N ASP A 186 1.04 1.52 -7.34
CA ASP A 186 0.88 0.07 -7.30
C ASP A 186 0.59 -0.53 -8.68
N ALA A 187 -0.13 0.21 -9.54
CA ALA A 187 -0.33 -0.11 -10.95
C ALA A 187 0.92 0.09 -11.82
N ARG A 188 2.02 0.61 -11.25
CA ARG A 188 3.26 0.99 -11.95
C ARG A 188 3.07 2.09 -13.01
N GLU A 189 2.00 2.88 -12.90
CA GLU A 189 1.77 4.11 -13.66
C GLU A 189 2.47 5.29 -12.96
N PHE A 190 3.80 5.23 -12.86
CA PHE A 190 4.57 6.13 -12.00
C PHE A 190 4.44 7.61 -12.38
N GLU A 191 4.36 7.96 -13.67
CA GLU A 191 4.14 9.35 -14.10
C GLU A 191 2.78 9.88 -13.62
N ARG A 192 1.76 9.01 -13.58
CA ARG A 192 0.44 9.35 -13.06
C ARG A 192 0.49 9.48 -11.54
N ALA A 193 1.18 8.58 -10.85
CA ALA A 193 1.40 8.68 -9.40
C ALA A 193 2.05 10.02 -9.02
N GLU A 194 3.16 10.38 -9.68
CA GLU A 194 3.85 11.65 -9.49
C GLU A 194 2.92 12.84 -9.74
N LYS A 195 2.08 12.81 -10.79
CA LYS A 195 1.11 13.88 -11.07
C LYS A 195 0.16 14.12 -9.90
N TYR A 196 -0.44 13.07 -9.34
CA TYR A 196 -1.45 13.24 -8.28
C TYR A 196 -0.84 13.55 -6.91
N PHE A 197 0.33 12.97 -6.57
CA PHE A 197 1.07 13.39 -5.38
C PHE A 197 1.52 14.85 -5.46
N ASN A 198 1.99 15.33 -6.61
CA ASN A 198 2.34 16.75 -6.77
C ASN A 198 1.11 17.66 -6.67
N ARG A 199 -0.06 17.25 -7.18
CA ARG A 199 -1.31 17.98 -6.96
C ARG A 199 -1.66 18.07 -5.48
N TYR A 200 -1.52 16.97 -4.73
CA TYR A 200 -1.71 16.98 -3.27
C TYR A 200 -0.76 17.96 -2.59
N LEU A 201 0.54 17.91 -2.91
CA LEU A 201 1.57 18.73 -2.26
C LEU A 201 1.49 20.22 -2.61
N VAL A 202 0.74 20.61 -3.64
CA VAL A 202 0.37 22.02 -3.87
C VAL A 202 -0.59 22.52 -2.79
N LEU A 203 -1.47 21.65 -2.28
CA LEU A 203 -2.49 21.97 -1.29
C LEU A 203 -1.96 21.78 0.15
N ASP A 204 -1.21 20.71 0.41
CA ASP A 204 -0.48 20.49 1.67
C ASP A 204 1.01 20.19 1.40
N PRO A 205 1.87 21.22 1.34
CA PRO A 205 3.29 21.06 1.04
C PRO A 205 4.12 20.48 2.19
N THR A 206 3.52 20.25 3.36
CA THR A 206 4.23 19.85 4.58
C THR A 206 3.96 18.41 5.00
N ASP A 207 3.02 17.72 4.36
CA ASP A 207 2.68 16.33 4.68
C ASP A 207 3.90 15.39 4.46
N PRO A 208 4.48 14.82 5.54
CA PRO A 208 5.62 13.92 5.43
C PRO A 208 5.25 12.58 4.79
N GLY A 209 3.98 12.16 4.91
CA GLY A 209 3.47 10.92 4.32
C GLY A 209 3.49 10.99 2.80
N VAL A 210 2.90 12.03 2.21
CA VAL A 210 2.84 12.16 0.74
C VAL A 210 4.20 12.43 0.12
N LYS A 211 5.08 13.18 0.79
CA LYS A 211 6.49 13.30 0.34
C LYS A 211 7.21 11.95 0.32
N THR A 212 6.96 11.13 1.34
CA THR A 212 7.52 9.77 1.42
C THR A 212 6.92 8.86 0.33
N ASP A 213 5.63 8.95 0.04
CA ASP A 213 4.96 8.19 -1.03
C ASP A 213 5.51 8.58 -2.42
N LEU A 214 5.73 9.88 -2.67
CA LEU A 214 6.36 10.40 -3.89
C LEU A 214 7.82 9.93 -4.02
N ALA A 215 8.62 10.02 -2.96
CA ALA A 215 9.99 9.53 -2.94
C ALA A 215 10.06 8.00 -3.15
N SER A 216 9.07 7.26 -2.64
CA SER A 216 8.93 5.81 -2.89
C SER A 216 8.69 5.54 -4.36
N THR A 217 7.87 6.35 -5.02
CA THR A 217 7.67 6.27 -6.48
C THR A 217 8.98 6.45 -7.25
N TRP A 218 9.80 7.42 -6.87
CA TRP A 218 11.13 7.60 -7.47
C TRP A 218 12.08 6.43 -7.22
N LEU A 219 12.06 5.87 -6.01
CA LEU A 219 12.85 4.69 -5.66
C LEU A 219 12.49 3.49 -6.57
N PHE A 220 11.20 3.24 -6.80
CA PHE A 220 10.73 2.16 -7.70
C PHE A 220 11.08 2.38 -9.17
N GLN A 221 11.24 3.64 -9.60
CA GLN A 221 11.78 4.00 -10.92
C GLN A 221 13.32 3.87 -10.99
N GLY A 222 13.99 3.51 -9.89
CA GLY A 222 15.46 3.44 -9.79
C GLY A 222 16.14 4.80 -9.61
N ARG A 223 15.37 5.87 -9.34
CA ARG A 223 15.88 7.22 -9.06
C ARG A 223 16.30 7.32 -7.59
N ASN A 224 17.21 6.44 -7.18
CA ASN A 224 17.59 6.25 -5.77
C ASN A 224 18.14 7.52 -5.11
N ALA A 225 18.90 8.33 -5.85
CA ALA A 225 19.48 9.57 -5.34
C ALA A 225 18.43 10.67 -5.08
N ASP A 226 17.38 10.74 -5.91
CA ASP A 226 16.28 11.68 -5.70
C ASP A 226 15.45 11.26 -4.48
N ALA A 227 15.14 9.96 -4.36
CA ALA A 227 14.45 9.40 -3.21
C ALA A 227 15.24 9.61 -1.91
N GLU A 228 16.54 9.31 -1.89
CA GLU A 228 17.43 9.53 -0.74
C GLU A 228 17.41 10.99 -0.27
N ARG A 229 17.48 11.95 -1.20
CA ARG A 229 17.42 13.38 -0.87
C ARG A 229 16.09 13.72 -0.19
N GLU A 230 14.98 13.31 -0.79
CA GLU A 230 13.64 13.63 -0.27
C GLU A 230 13.38 12.98 1.09
N TYR A 231 13.77 11.72 1.30
CA TYR A 231 13.64 11.08 2.61
C TYR A 231 14.43 11.82 3.69
N ARG A 232 15.65 12.28 3.38
CA ARG A 232 16.43 13.09 4.34
C ARG A 232 15.76 14.43 4.62
N GLU A 233 15.11 15.06 3.65
CA GLU A 233 14.33 16.28 3.86
C GLU A 233 13.11 16.03 4.75
N VAL A 234 12.37 14.94 4.51
CA VAL A 234 11.27 14.51 5.38
C VAL A 234 11.77 14.30 6.80
N ILE A 235 12.85 13.54 7.00
CA ILE A 235 13.46 13.27 8.31
C ILE A 235 13.92 14.56 9.00
N ALA A 236 14.50 15.51 8.26
CA ALA A 236 14.93 16.79 8.83
C ALA A 236 13.74 17.61 9.39
N SER A 237 12.58 17.53 8.74
CA SER A 237 11.35 18.21 9.19
C SER A 237 10.49 17.39 10.17
N SER A 238 10.61 16.06 10.14
CA SER A 238 9.82 15.12 10.93
C SER A 238 10.71 13.96 11.39
N PRO A 239 11.57 14.18 12.41
CA PRO A 239 12.59 13.20 12.83
C PRO A 239 12.03 11.85 13.24
N ASP A 240 10.82 11.83 13.82
CA ASP A 240 10.16 10.62 14.32
C ASP A 240 9.29 9.92 13.24
N PHE A 241 9.39 10.32 11.97
CA PHE A 241 8.62 9.70 10.89
C PHE A 241 9.25 8.38 10.45
N VAL A 242 8.88 7.30 11.14
CA VAL A 242 9.46 5.95 11.00
C VAL A 242 9.57 5.48 9.54
N GLN A 243 8.53 5.70 8.73
CA GLN A 243 8.50 5.22 7.35
C GLN A 243 9.59 5.84 6.47
N ALA A 244 9.95 7.12 6.69
CA ALA A 244 11.03 7.75 5.93
C ALA A 244 12.40 7.16 6.29
N HIS A 245 12.64 6.78 7.55
CA HIS A 245 13.88 6.11 7.96
C HIS A 245 13.99 4.70 7.36
N VAL A 246 12.89 3.95 7.33
CA VAL A 246 12.85 2.63 6.65
C VAL A 246 13.15 2.81 5.16
N ASN A 247 12.45 3.72 4.48
CA ASN A 247 12.61 3.88 3.04
C ASN A 247 13.98 4.48 2.66
N LEU A 248 14.56 5.34 3.51
CA LEU A 248 15.94 5.79 3.38
C LEU A 248 16.91 4.61 3.46
N GLY A 249 16.73 3.71 4.44
CA GLY A 249 17.53 2.50 4.55
C GLY A 249 17.48 1.64 3.29
N ILE A 250 16.28 1.44 2.72
CA ILE A 250 16.10 0.70 1.46
C ILE A 250 16.83 1.40 0.31
N ALA A 251 16.66 2.72 0.16
CA ALA A 251 17.31 3.50 -0.90
C ALA A 251 18.85 3.49 -0.80
N LEU A 252 19.39 3.53 0.43
CA LEU A 252 20.83 3.45 0.69
C LEU A 252 21.37 2.04 0.40
N HIS A 253 20.64 1.00 0.81
CA HIS A 253 21.01 -0.39 0.53
C HIS A 253 21.04 -0.67 -0.98
N ALA A 254 20.05 -0.19 -1.73
CA ALA A 254 20.01 -0.28 -3.20
C ALA A 254 21.19 0.43 -3.90
N GLN A 255 21.84 1.37 -3.21
CA GLN A 255 23.05 2.05 -3.68
C GLN A 255 24.36 1.41 -3.17
N GLY A 256 24.28 0.32 -2.39
CA GLY A 256 25.43 -0.34 -1.78
C GLY A 256 25.99 0.37 -0.54
N LYS A 257 25.28 1.37 0.01
CA LYS A 257 25.66 2.10 1.23
C LYS A 257 25.15 1.35 2.47
N THR A 258 25.61 0.11 2.67
CA THR A 258 25.06 -0.80 3.68
C THR A 258 25.15 -0.26 5.11
N ASP A 259 26.26 0.37 5.49
CA ASP A 259 26.43 0.90 6.85
C ASP A 259 25.42 2.02 7.18
N GLU A 260 25.20 2.95 6.23
CA GLU A 260 24.20 4.01 6.39
C GLU A 260 22.76 3.45 6.38
N ALA A 261 22.51 2.39 5.59
CA ALA A 261 21.23 1.72 5.58
C ALA A 261 20.90 1.07 6.93
N THR A 262 21.85 0.31 7.48
CA THR A 262 21.75 -0.32 8.81
C THR A 262 21.53 0.71 9.92
N ALA A 263 22.21 1.86 9.85
CA ALA A 263 21.98 2.97 10.79
C ALA A 263 20.54 3.51 10.69
N SER A 264 20.03 3.69 9.47
CA SER A 264 18.67 4.19 9.23
C SER A 264 17.60 3.21 9.74
N PHE A 265 17.75 1.91 9.46
CA PHE A 265 16.86 0.87 9.99
C PHE A 265 16.92 0.77 11.51
N SER A 266 18.12 0.87 12.10
CA SER A 266 18.29 0.84 13.55
C SER A 266 17.56 2.00 14.22
N HIS A 267 17.67 3.20 13.65
CA HIS A 267 16.93 4.35 14.15
C HIS A 267 15.42 4.16 14.00
N ALA A 268 14.95 3.71 12.83
CA ALA A 268 13.53 3.41 12.60
C ALA A 268 12.97 2.45 13.67
N ARG A 269 13.75 1.45 14.09
CA ARG A 269 13.39 0.52 15.17
C ARG A 269 13.33 1.19 16.54
N GLU A 270 14.23 2.12 16.83
CA GLU A 270 14.26 2.88 18.09
C GLU A 270 13.02 3.75 18.24
N ILE A 271 12.63 4.46 17.18
CA ILE A 271 11.47 5.38 17.19
C ILE A 271 10.13 4.69 16.89
N ALA A 272 10.14 3.39 16.57
CA ALA A 272 8.92 2.63 16.34
C ALA A 272 8.01 2.60 17.58
N THR A 273 6.73 2.88 17.36
CA THR A 273 5.73 3.05 18.43
C THR A 273 5.04 1.75 18.82
N THR A 274 5.17 0.70 18.01
CA THR A 274 4.55 -0.61 18.24
C THR A 274 5.57 -1.74 18.10
N ASP A 275 5.32 -2.83 18.82
CA ASP A 275 6.19 -4.01 18.75
C ASP A 275 6.09 -4.70 17.37
N ASP A 276 4.92 -4.67 16.74
CA ASP A 276 4.73 -5.16 15.36
C ASP A 276 5.60 -4.38 14.36
N GLN A 277 5.66 -3.06 14.50
CA GLN A 277 6.52 -2.20 13.67
C GLN A 277 8.00 -2.47 13.94
N ARG A 278 8.42 -2.61 15.21
CA ARG A 278 9.79 -3.02 15.56
C ARG A 278 10.16 -4.36 14.95
N ALA A 279 9.29 -5.36 15.06
CA ALA A 279 9.54 -6.71 14.56
C ALA A 279 9.72 -6.72 13.03
N ARG A 280 8.89 -5.96 12.30
CA ARG A 280 9.04 -5.79 10.85
C ARG A 280 10.37 -5.14 10.48
N ILE A 281 10.76 -4.07 11.18
CA ILE A 281 12.03 -3.38 10.93
C ILE A 281 13.23 -4.28 11.26
N GLU A 282 13.16 -5.08 12.32
CA GLU A 282 14.22 -6.03 12.69
C GLU A 282 14.45 -7.09 11.59
N GLN A 283 13.39 -7.54 10.92
CA GLN A 283 13.52 -8.45 9.76
C GLN A 283 14.26 -7.79 8.59
N ILE A 284 13.94 -6.52 8.30
CA ILE A 284 14.61 -5.74 7.26
C ILE A 284 16.09 -5.52 7.62
N LEU A 285 16.37 -5.19 8.89
CA LEU A 285 17.72 -5.00 9.41
C LEU A 285 18.56 -6.28 9.29
N ALA A 286 18.02 -7.43 9.71
CA ALA A 286 18.69 -8.72 9.59
C ALA A 286 19.03 -9.05 8.13
N ALA A 287 18.10 -8.79 7.21
CA ALA A 287 18.30 -8.95 5.78
C ALA A 287 19.44 -8.10 5.23
N ALA A 288 19.44 -6.80 5.58
CA ALA A 288 20.42 -5.83 5.08
C ALA A 288 21.85 -6.18 5.52
N GLU A 289 21.99 -6.80 6.70
CA GLU A 289 23.28 -7.26 7.24
C GLU A 289 23.70 -8.65 6.72
N GLY A 290 22.89 -9.28 5.86
CA GLY A 290 23.15 -10.65 5.39
C GLY A 290 23.04 -11.70 6.49
N ARG A 291 22.41 -11.36 7.63
CA ARG A 291 22.03 -12.34 8.64
C ARG A 291 20.84 -13.12 8.09
N ALA A 292 20.89 -14.45 8.17
CA ALA A 292 19.71 -15.26 7.87
C ALA A 292 18.54 -14.72 8.71
N PRO A 293 17.32 -14.60 8.15
CA PRO A 293 16.17 -14.18 8.94
C PRO A 293 16.16 -15.03 10.19
N ALA A 294 16.15 -14.39 11.37
CA ALA A 294 16.02 -15.13 12.61
C ALA A 294 14.82 -16.05 12.40
N GLN A 295 15.04 -17.36 12.37
CA GLN A 295 13.95 -18.30 12.29
C GLN A 295 13.01 -17.87 13.41
N ALA A 296 11.77 -17.52 13.05
CA ALA A 296 10.72 -17.33 14.05
C ALA A 296 10.91 -18.48 15.02
N PRO A 297 11.13 -18.21 16.32
CA PRO A 297 11.61 -19.23 17.24
C PRO A 297 10.75 -20.45 17.00
N ALA A 298 11.39 -21.52 16.48
CA ALA A 298 10.67 -22.77 16.23
C ALA A 298 9.90 -23.02 17.52
N PRO A 299 8.57 -23.21 17.47
CA PRO A 299 7.75 -23.34 18.68
C PRO A 299 8.52 -24.31 19.54
N ARG A 300 9.02 -23.84 20.69
CA ARG A 300 10.04 -24.56 21.46
C ARG A 300 9.53 -25.98 21.56
N ALA A 301 10.18 -26.90 20.86
CA ALA A 301 9.88 -28.31 21.01
C ALA A 301 10.14 -28.54 22.49
N ALA A 302 9.06 -28.67 23.25
CA ALA A 302 9.12 -28.84 24.69
C ALA A 302 9.95 -30.10 24.89
N SER A 303 11.23 -29.90 25.19
CA SER A 303 12.15 -30.97 25.47
C SER A 303 11.59 -31.66 26.70
N ASN A 304 11.13 -32.89 26.51
CA ASN A 304 10.74 -33.80 27.57
C ASN A 304 11.89 -33.92 28.57
N ALA A 305 11.86 -33.12 29.62
CA ALA A 305 12.62 -33.34 30.83
C ALA A 305 11.70 -34.11 31.78
N ALA A 306 11.91 -35.43 31.80
CA ALA A 306 11.31 -36.33 32.75
C ALA A 306 11.63 -35.87 34.18
N GLY A 307 10.57 -35.49 34.91
CA GLY A 307 10.53 -35.31 36.35
C GLY A 307 9.30 -36.05 36.86
N ALA A 308 9.52 -37.01 37.75
CA ALA A 308 8.58 -38.05 38.12
C ALA A 308 7.33 -37.56 38.86
N GLY A 309 6.21 -38.27 38.62
CA GLY A 309 5.14 -38.45 39.59
C GLY A 309 3.81 -37.79 39.25
N SER A 310 2.94 -38.50 38.52
CA SER A 310 1.55 -38.77 38.90
C SER A 310 0.77 -39.30 37.70
N SER A 311 0.10 -40.43 37.91
CA SER A 311 -0.79 -41.10 36.99
C SER A 311 -2.02 -40.26 36.64
N ALA A 312 -2.20 -39.93 35.36
CA ALA A 312 -3.52 -39.62 34.79
C ALA A 312 -3.48 -39.92 33.28
N THR A 313 -4.41 -40.77 32.84
CA THR A 313 -4.71 -41.14 31.46
C THR A 313 -4.84 -39.91 30.56
N THR A 314 -3.89 -39.71 29.64
CA THR A 314 -3.98 -38.67 28.60
C THR A 314 -4.88 -39.15 27.48
N ASN A 315 -6.11 -38.64 27.42
CA ASN A 315 -6.88 -38.61 26.18
C ASN A 315 -6.13 -37.71 25.19
N ALA A 316 -5.87 -38.20 23.98
CA ALA A 316 -5.25 -37.40 22.93
C ALA A 316 -6.12 -36.18 22.61
N ALA A 317 -5.50 -35.01 22.47
CA ALA A 317 -6.23 -33.78 22.16
C ALA A 317 -6.90 -33.87 20.78
N THR A 318 -8.15 -33.43 20.65
CA THR A 318 -8.86 -33.41 19.36
C THR A 318 -8.31 -32.32 18.43
N PRO A 319 -8.52 -32.41 17.11
CA PRO A 319 -8.15 -31.33 16.18
C PRO A 319 -8.71 -29.96 16.60
N PHE A 320 -9.93 -29.96 17.15
CA PHE A 320 -10.58 -28.74 17.63
C PHE A 320 -9.85 -28.18 18.84
N GLN A 321 -9.50 -29.02 19.81
CA GLN A 321 -8.75 -28.60 21.01
C GLN A 321 -7.38 -28.01 20.65
N ILE A 322 -6.71 -28.57 19.64
CA ILE A 322 -5.43 -28.06 19.14
C ILE A 322 -5.63 -26.69 18.48
N SER A 323 -6.62 -26.56 17.60
CA SER A 323 -6.90 -25.35 16.84
C SER A 323 -7.39 -24.21 17.73
N ALA A 324 -8.38 -24.48 18.58
CA ALA A 324 -8.92 -23.52 19.54
C ALA A 324 -7.89 -23.15 20.62
N GLY A 325 -7.08 -24.10 21.09
CA GLY A 325 -5.96 -23.82 21.99
C GLY A 325 -4.91 -22.90 21.33
N GLY A 326 -4.60 -23.15 20.06
CA GLY A 326 -3.72 -22.30 19.25
C GLY A 326 -4.28 -20.89 19.05
N LEU A 327 -5.59 -20.76 18.81
CA LEU A 327 -6.26 -19.48 18.72
C LEU A 327 -6.14 -18.68 20.02
N LEU A 328 -6.46 -19.29 21.15
CA LEU A 328 -6.45 -18.63 22.47
C LEU A 328 -5.04 -18.19 22.87
N THR A 329 -4.04 -19.05 22.68
CA THR A 329 -2.64 -18.78 23.02
C THR A 329 -1.95 -17.86 22.01
N GLY A 330 -2.39 -17.85 20.74
CA GLY A 330 -1.88 -16.99 19.68
C GLY A 330 -2.55 -15.61 19.60
N HIS A 331 -3.69 -15.40 20.27
CA HIS A 331 -4.41 -14.13 20.23
C HIS A 331 -3.59 -12.99 20.85
N ARG A 332 -3.40 -11.87 20.12
CA ARG A 332 -2.50 -10.75 20.50
C ARG A 332 -2.75 -10.19 21.92
N ILE A 333 -3.99 -10.17 22.37
CA ILE A 333 -4.39 -9.59 23.66
C ILE A 333 -4.50 -10.65 24.76
N VAL A 334 -5.04 -11.84 24.43
CA VAL A 334 -5.40 -12.86 25.42
C VAL A 334 -4.28 -13.88 25.59
N GLY A 335 -3.60 -14.23 24.49
CA GLY A 335 -2.53 -15.22 24.45
C GLY A 335 -1.43 -15.00 25.48
N PRO A 336 -0.85 -13.80 25.60
CA PRO A 336 0.15 -13.51 26.64
C PRO A 336 -0.36 -13.64 28.08
N ARG A 337 -1.67 -13.72 28.28
CA ARG A 337 -2.31 -13.86 29.59
C ARG A 337 -2.76 -15.29 29.88
N VAL A 338 -2.80 -16.19 28.89
CA VAL A 338 -3.18 -17.59 29.10
C VAL A 338 -2.14 -18.29 29.96
N THR A 339 -2.54 -18.73 31.16
CA THR A 339 -1.68 -19.50 32.06
C THR A 339 -1.94 -21.00 31.97
N ALA A 340 -3.17 -21.40 31.67
CA ALA A 340 -3.55 -22.78 31.43
C ALA A 340 -4.83 -22.88 30.59
N ILE A 341 -4.98 -23.99 29.86
CA ILE A 341 -6.22 -24.39 29.20
C ILE A 341 -6.56 -25.79 29.67
N ASP A 342 -7.60 -25.89 30.49
CA ASP A 342 -8.06 -27.14 31.06
C ASP A 342 -9.28 -27.62 30.27
N TRP A 343 -9.08 -28.54 29.32
CA TRP A 343 -10.17 -29.14 28.54
C TRP A 343 -10.96 -30.13 29.40
N THR A 344 -12.26 -29.89 29.55
CA THR A 344 -13.20 -30.77 30.27
C THR A 344 -13.93 -31.73 29.34
N SER A 345 -14.01 -31.40 28.04
CA SER A 345 -14.54 -32.26 26.99
C SER A 345 -13.87 -31.94 25.63
N ALA A 346 -14.32 -32.57 24.55
CA ALA A 346 -13.85 -32.29 23.19
C ALA A 346 -14.09 -30.84 22.73
N SER A 347 -15.04 -30.13 23.33
CA SER A 347 -15.49 -28.77 22.94
C SER A 347 -15.66 -27.82 24.14
N GLU A 348 -15.38 -28.31 25.36
CA GLU A 348 -15.47 -27.52 26.58
C GLU A 348 -14.10 -27.33 27.25
N ALA A 349 -13.78 -26.09 27.64
CA ALA A 349 -12.54 -25.77 28.35
C ALA A 349 -12.70 -24.65 29.37
N LYS A 350 -11.80 -24.65 30.35
CA LYS A 350 -11.53 -23.50 31.23
C LYS A 350 -10.18 -22.91 30.86
N VAL A 351 -10.17 -21.64 30.46
CA VAL A 351 -8.97 -20.90 30.08
C VAL A 351 -8.63 -19.95 31.22
N LYS A 352 -7.54 -20.23 31.94
CA LYS A 352 -7.07 -19.39 33.03
C LYS A 352 -6.26 -18.22 32.48
N LEU A 353 -6.61 -17.00 32.89
CA LEU A 353 -6.02 -15.76 32.41
C LEU A 353 -5.41 -14.96 33.56
N ALA A 354 -4.14 -14.61 33.47
CA ALA A 354 -3.46 -13.77 34.47
C ALA A 354 -3.70 -12.27 34.22
N GLY A 355 -4.26 -11.60 35.23
CA GLY A 355 -4.42 -10.14 35.27
C GLY A 355 -5.21 -9.57 34.10
N PHE A 356 -6.11 -10.35 33.49
CA PHE A 356 -6.89 -9.94 32.33
C PHE A 356 -8.20 -9.29 32.79
N PRO A 357 -8.37 -7.96 32.66
CA PRO A 357 -9.40 -7.23 33.39
C PRO A 357 -10.74 -7.23 32.64
N MET A 358 -11.30 -8.42 32.37
CA MET A 358 -12.57 -8.57 31.65
C MET A 358 -13.70 -7.79 32.34
N ASP A 359 -13.78 -7.94 33.66
CA ASP A 359 -14.73 -7.26 34.55
C ASP A 359 -14.72 -5.73 34.40
N LYS A 360 -13.55 -5.14 34.10
CA LYS A 360 -13.35 -3.69 33.93
C LYS A 360 -13.45 -3.21 32.48
N MET A 361 -13.68 -4.09 31.51
CA MET A 361 -13.87 -3.68 30.11
C MET A 361 -15.24 -3.02 29.90
N PRO A 362 -15.32 -1.89 29.15
CA PRO A 362 -16.59 -1.35 28.69
C PRO A 362 -17.40 -2.41 27.92
N PRO A 363 -18.74 -2.49 28.10
CA PRO A 363 -19.57 -3.53 27.48
C PRO A 363 -19.37 -3.67 25.97
N VAL A 364 -19.24 -2.54 25.25
CA VAL A 364 -19.00 -2.53 23.80
C VAL A 364 -17.71 -3.25 23.42
N MET A 365 -16.62 -3.02 24.15
CA MET A 365 -15.32 -3.65 23.88
C MET A 365 -15.33 -5.13 24.25
N ARG A 366 -15.98 -5.48 25.37
CA ARG A 366 -16.16 -6.87 25.80
C ARG A 366 -16.97 -7.66 24.76
N ASN A 367 -18.09 -7.11 24.29
CA ASN A 367 -18.94 -7.75 23.28
C ASN A 367 -18.21 -7.90 21.94
N LYS A 368 -17.47 -6.87 21.49
CA LYS A 368 -16.68 -6.94 20.25
C LYS A 368 -15.60 -8.02 20.33
N PHE A 369 -14.90 -8.11 21.46
CA PHE A 369 -13.91 -9.16 21.71
C PHE A 369 -14.55 -10.57 21.66
N LYS A 370 -15.65 -10.77 22.41
CA LYS A 370 -16.36 -12.05 22.43
C LYS A 370 -16.87 -12.45 21.05
N SER A 371 -17.47 -11.51 20.31
CA SER A 371 -18.00 -11.78 18.97
C SER A 371 -16.92 -12.27 18.02
N GLY A 372 -15.75 -11.62 17.99
CA GLY A 372 -14.65 -12.02 17.12
C GLY A 372 -14.07 -13.39 17.50
N MET A 373 -13.97 -13.70 18.79
CA MET A 373 -13.52 -15.02 19.25
C MET A 373 -14.56 -16.11 18.95
N ASN A 374 -15.85 -15.84 19.18
CA ASN A 374 -16.94 -16.78 18.89
C ASN A 374 -17.03 -17.11 17.40
N GLU A 375 -16.88 -16.11 16.51
CA GLU A 375 -16.89 -16.31 15.05
C GLU A 375 -15.77 -17.27 14.60
N GLN A 376 -14.55 -17.08 15.12
CA GLN A 376 -13.42 -17.95 14.78
C GLN A 376 -13.58 -19.36 15.36
N LEU A 377 -14.11 -19.49 16.58
CA LEU A 377 -14.39 -20.79 17.19
C LEU A 377 -15.50 -21.53 16.43
N ALA A 378 -16.54 -20.82 15.99
CA ALA A 378 -17.64 -21.38 15.19
C ALA A 378 -17.13 -21.91 13.85
N ALA A 379 -16.33 -21.12 13.13
CA ALA A 379 -15.73 -21.53 11.86
C ALA A 379 -14.84 -22.77 12.01
N MET A 380 -14.03 -22.85 13.08
CA MET A 380 -13.20 -24.03 13.37
C MET A 380 -14.03 -25.26 13.71
N ALA A 381 -15.13 -25.09 14.45
CA ALA A 381 -16.02 -26.20 14.79
C ALA A 381 -16.78 -26.73 13.56
N GLU A 382 -17.20 -25.85 12.65
CA GLU A 382 -17.84 -26.23 11.39
C GLU A 382 -16.87 -26.99 10.47
N GLU A 383 -15.66 -26.46 10.26
CA GLU A 383 -14.63 -27.11 9.43
C GLU A 383 -14.25 -28.50 9.94
N GLN A 384 -14.35 -28.72 11.26
CA GLN A 384 -13.91 -29.93 11.92
C GLN A 384 -15.08 -30.81 12.38
N GLU A 385 -16.29 -30.53 11.88
CA GLU A 385 -17.52 -31.31 12.13
C GLU A 385 -17.79 -31.56 13.63
N VAL A 386 -17.56 -30.55 14.47
CA VAL A 386 -17.79 -30.65 15.92
C VAL A 386 -19.28 -30.53 16.23
N GLU A 387 -19.94 -31.68 16.45
CA GLU A 387 -21.39 -31.75 16.70
C GLU A 387 -21.83 -31.24 18.10
N THR A 388 -20.88 -31.01 19.00
CA THR A 388 -21.16 -30.60 20.39
C THR A 388 -21.03 -29.09 20.57
N PRO A 389 -21.90 -28.44 21.35
CA PRO A 389 -21.80 -27.00 21.60
C PRO A 389 -20.44 -26.62 22.20
N ILE A 390 -19.82 -25.59 21.64
CA ILE A 390 -18.56 -25.05 22.15
C ILE A 390 -18.84 -24.31 23.46
N ARG A 391 -18.02 -24.53 24.49
CA ARG A 391 -18.13 -23.78 25.74
C ARG A 391 -16.75 -23.56 26.37
N ILE A 392 -16.19 -22.38 26.16
CA ILE A 392 -14.88 -21.99 26.67
C ILE A 392 -15.08 -20.90 27.73
N GLU A 393 -14.89 -21.28 28.99
CA GLU A 393 -14.98 -20.36 30.13
C GLU A 393 -13.64 -19.63 30.31
N LEU A 394 -13.68 -18.29 30.31
CA LEU A 394 -12.52 -17.45 30.63
C LEU A 394 -12.52 -17.22 32.13
N VAL A 395 -11.49 -17.70 32.81
CA VAL A 395 -11.39 -17.76 34.27
C VAL A 395 -10.22 -16.89 34.72
N ASP A 396 -10.42 -16.09 35.76
CA ASP A 396 -9.31 -15.34 36.37
C ASP A 396 -8.34 -16.32 37.07
N ALA A 397 -7.04 -16.21 36.76
CA ALA A 397 -6.06 -17.16 37.26
C ALA A 397 -5.85 -17.09 38.78
N ASP A 398 -6.11 -15.94 39.42
CA ASP A 398 -5.88 -15.71 40.84
C ASP A 398 -7.13 -16.05 41.67
N SER A 399 -8.32 -15.63 41.22
CA SER A 399 -9.58 -15.86 41.95
C SER A 399 -10.30 -17.16 41.57
N SER A 400 -9.95 -17.76 40.42
CA SER A 400 -10.70 -18.88 39.80
C SER A 400 -12.16 -18.55 39.48
N GLU A 401 -12.54 -17.26 39.43
CA GLU A 401 -13.86 -16.80 39.05
C GLU A 401 -14.03 -16.81 37.52
N ILE A 402 -15.21 -17.23 37.04
CA ILE A 402 -15.54 -17.17 35.61
C ILE A 402 -15.83 -15.72 35.26
N MET A 403 -14.95 -15.13 34.48
CA MET A 403 -15.09 -13.75 34.01
C MET A 403 -16.06 -13.64 32.83
N ASP A 404 -16.03 -14.63 31.93
CA ASP A 404 -16.95 -14.70 30.78
C ASP A 404 -16.96 -16.10 30.14
N THR A 405 -17.84 -16.31 29.18
CA THR A 405 -17.95 -17.56 28.41
C THR A 405 -18.01 -17.27 26.91
N LEU A 406 -17.20 -17.99 26.14
CA LEU A 406 -17.25 -18.08 24.68
C LEU A 406 -18.01 -19.36 24.32
N ASP A 407 -19.12 -19.23 23.61
CA ASP A 407 -20.08 -20.29 23.36
C ASP A 407 -20.19 -20.69 21.88
N GLY A 408 -19.42 -20.05 20.99
CA GLY A 408 -19.31 -20.43 19.58
C GLY A 408 -20.61 -20.39 18.77
N LYS A 409 -21.70 -19.83 19.31
CA LYS A 409 -22.94 -19.60 18.57
C LYS A 409 -22.92 -18.24 17.89
N GLU A 410 -23.42 -18.19 16.65
CA GLU A 410 -23.76 -16.94 15.98
C GLU A 410 -24.71 -16.12 16.86
N TRP A 411 -24.37 -14.84 17.06
CA TRP A 411 -25.35 -13.84 17.44
C TRP A 411 -26.15 -13.45 16.19
N ILE A 412 -27.15 -14.26 15.84
CA ILE A 412 -28.24 -13.78 14.97
C ILE A 412 -29.27 -13.11 15.88
N GLY A 413 -29.32 -11.77 15.83
CA GLY A 413 -30.52 -11.00 16.18
C GLY A 413 -30.48 -10.23 17.50
N ALA A 414 -29.92 -9.02 17.45
CA ALA A 414 -30.54 -7.80 18.00
C ALA A 414 -29.68 -6.58 17.60
N PHE A 415 -29.82 -6.11 16.35
CA PHE A 415 -29.45 -4.73 16.05
C PHE A 415 -30.30 -3.83 16.95
N ASP A 416 -29.68 -3.31 18.02
CA ASP A 416 -30.29 -2.31 18.88
C ASP A 416 -29.89 -0.94 18.32
N GLU A 417 -30.82 -0.30 17.64
CA GLU A 417 -30.67 1.00 16.98
C GLU A 417 -30.49 2.17 17.98
N GLU A 418 -30.57 1.91 19.30
CA GLU A 418 -30.57 2.95 20.35
C GLU A 418 -29.20 3.24 21.00
N ALA A 419 -28.10 2.64 20.56
CA ALA A 419 -26.79 2.84 21.21
C ALA A 419 -25.91 3.96 20.63
N TYR A 420 -26.43 4.82 19.75
CA TYR A 420 -25.72 5.95 19.15
C TYR A 420 -26.59 7.22 18.98
N GLU A 421 -27.37 7.55 20.02
CA GLU A 421 -27.65 8.95 20.38
C GLU A 421 -26.75 9.36 21.55
#